data_AF-A0A928WWK4-F1
#
_entry.id   AF-A0A928WWK4-F1
#
_cell.length_a   1.000
_cell.length_b   1.000
_cell.length_c   1.000
_cell.angle_alpha   90.00
_cell.angle_beta   90.00
_cell.angle_gamma   90.00
#
_symmetry.space_group_name_H-M   'P 1'
#
loop_
_entity.id
_entity.type
_entity.pdbx_description
1 polymer ?
#
loop_
_entity_poly.entity_id
_entity_poly.type
_entity_poly.pdbx_seq_one_letter_code
_entity_poly.pdbx_strand_id
1 'polypeptide(L)'
;MKTEFEFTLPKGYLDGEGNLHRKGVMRLATAMDEIVPLQDPRVKNNPAYATVIILARVITQLGAIEEVSPRVVECFFACDLSYLQTFYRQVNELETPVSTGSVSADSVPAATVTKESVSPNMPKTDAEEVPASVRQESPALM
;
A
#
# COMPACT_ATOMS: atom_id res chain seq x y z
N MET A 1 28.70 6.34 -9.40
CA MET A 1 27.23 6.19 -9.26
C MET A 1 26.97 5.51 -7.93
N LYS A 2 26.11 6.06 -7.06
CA LYS A 2 25.78 5.47 -5.76
C LYS A 2 24.56 4.56 -5.94
N THR A 3 24.70 3.29 -5.59
CA THR A 3 23.66 2.27 -5.76
C THR A 3 23.17 1.70 -4.43
N GLU A 4 23.74 2.14 -3.31
CA GLU A 4 23.44 1.70 -1.95
C GLU A 4 23.22 2.90 -1.03
N PHE A 5 22.24 2.79 -0.14
CA PHE A 5 21.73 3.88 0.68
C PHE A 5 21.51 3.38 2.10
N GLU A 6 22.12 4.06 3.06
CA GLU A 6 21.95 3.76 4.47
C GLU A 6 20.60 4.28 4.97
N PHE A 7 19.96 3.52 5.84
CA PHE A 7 18.75 3.90 6.55
C PHE A 7 18.86 3.55 8.04
N THR A 8 17.97 4.14 8.84
CA THR A 8 17.82 3.77 10.25
C THR A 8 16.34 3.61 10.59
N LEU A 9 15.97 2.41 11.03
CA LEU A 9 14.60 2.13 11.46
C LEU A 9 14.21 3.00 12.67
N PRO A 10 13.04 3.66 12.63
CA PRO A 10 12.48 4.42 13.75
C PRO A 10 12.44 3.63 15.08
N LYS A 11 11.97 2.38 15.07
CA LYS A 11 11.95 1.51 16.26
C LYS A 11 13.03 0.44 16.20
N GLY A 12 13.13 -0.27 15.08
CA GLY A 12 14.07 -1.36 14.89
C GLY A 12 13.41 -2.73 14.90
N TYR A 13 14.16 -3.70 14.39
CA TYR A 13 13.82 -5.11 14.42
C TYR A 13 14.48 -5.76 15.64
N LEU A 14 13.69 -6.40 16.49
CA LEU A 14 14.18 -7.22 17.59
C LEU A 14 14.22 -8.68 17.10
N ASP A 15 15.41 -9.27 17.06
CA ASP A 15 15.56 -10.66 16.64
C ASP A 15 15.17 -11.65 17.76
N GLY A 16 15.28 -12.95 17.46
CA GLY A 16 14.97 -14.01 18.42
C GLY A 16 15.95 -14.13 19.58
N GLU A 17 17.13 -13.51 19.49
CA GLU A 17 18.16 -13.50 20.52
C GLU A 17 18.09 -12.24 21.40
N GLY A 18 17.17 -11.31 21.09
CA GLY A 18 17.00 -10.06 21.80
C GLY A 18 17.91 -8.94 21.32
N ASN A 19 18.58 -9.10 20.17
CA ASN A 19 19.38 -8.05 19.55
C ASN A 19 18.48 -7.07 18.79
N LEU A 20 18.75 -5.77 18.98
CA LEU A 20 18.02 -4.71 18.30
C LEU A 20 18.78 -4.22 17.07
N HIS A 21 18.22 -4.46 15.90
CA HIS A 21 18.76 -4.04 14.61
C HIS A 21 18.02 -2.80 14.10
N ARG A 22 18.77 -1.72 13.86
CA ARG A 22 18.19 -0.45 13.39
C ARG A 22 18.83 0.10 12.14
N LYS A 23 20.17 0.03 12.05
CA LYS A 23 20.91 0.54 10.90
C LYS A 23 20.90 -0.50 9.80
N GLY A 24 20.63 -0.08 8.58
CA GLY A 24 20.65 -0.99 7.43
C GLY A 24 21.08 -0.30 6.16
N VAL A 25 21.26 -1.10 5.12
CA VAL A 25 21.64 -0.67 3.78
C VAL A 25 20.60 -1.20 2.80
N MET A 26 20.15 -0.33 1.90
CA MET A 26 19.26 -0.67 0.80
C MET A 26 19.95 -0.35 -0.52
N ARG A 27 19.88 -1.28 -1.48
CA ARG A 27 20.33 -1.02 -2.85
C ARG A 27 19.19 -0.52 -3.74
N LEU A 28 19.53 0.10 -4.87
CA LEU A 28 18.57 0.34 -5.94
C LEU A 28 17.88 -0.97 -6.35
N ALA A 29 16.59 -0.88 -6.59
CA ALA A 29 15.81 -1.99 -7.11
C ALA A 29 16.17 -2.24 -8.57
N THR A 30 16.27 -3.51 -8.93
CA THR A 30 16.34 -3.91 -10.33
C THR A 30 14.94 -4.25 -10.84
N ALA A 31 14.75 -4.26 -12.17
CA ALA A 31 13.50 -4.74 -12.74
C ALA A 31 13.14 -6.16 -12.28
N MET A 32 14.15 -7.00 -12.02
CA MET A 32 13.94 -8.36 -11.52
C MET A 32 13.32 -8.36 -10.12
N ASP A 33 13.66 -7.39 -9.28
CA ASP A 33 13.11 -7.28 -7.92
C ASP A 33 11.64 -6.91 -7.91
N GLU A 34 11.14 -6.27 -8.97
CA GLU A 34 9.73 -5.93 -9.16
C GLU A 34 8.93 -7.06 -9.83
N ILE A 35 9.55 -7.80 -10.76
CA ILE A 35 8.86 -8.84 -11.54
C ILE A 35 8.74 -10.16 -10.77
N VAL A 36 9.83 -10.62 -10.12
CA VAL A 36 9.86 -11.91 -9.43
C VAL A 36 8.77 -12.05 -8.35
N PRO A 37 8.51 -11.04 -7.49
CA PRO A 37 7.47 -11.12 -6.48
C PRO A 37 6.07 -11.45 -7.02
N LEU A 38 5.76 -11.02 -8.24
CA LEU A 38 4.44 -11.23 -8.86
C LEU A 38 4.11 -12.71 -9.10
N GLN A 39 5.12 -13.57 -9.10
CA GLN A 39 4.95 -15.01 -9.26
C GLN A 39 4.65 -15.72 -7.93
N ASP A 40 4.94 -15.09 -6.78
CA ASP A 40 4.76 -15.68 -5.46
C ASP A 40 3.25 -15.90 -5.16
N PRO A 41 2.84 -17.11 -4.74
CA PRO A 41 1.43 -17.39 -4.41
C PRO A 41 0.84 -16.46 -3.35
N ARG A 42 1.66 -15.98 -2.39
CA ARG A 42 1.22 -15.04 -1.35
C ARG A 42 0.86 -13.68 -1.96
N VAL A 43 1.58 -13.24 -2.99
CA VAL A 43 1.29 -11.99 -3.71
C VAL A 43 0.04 -12.13 -4.58
N LYS A 44 -0.17 -13.30 -5.21
CA LYS A 44 -1.42 -13.57 -5.94
C LYS A 44 -2.66 -13.51 -5.06
N ASN A 45 -2.55 -13.99 -3.82
CA ASN A 45 -3.63 -13.93 -2.84
C ASN A 45 -3.76 -12.55 -2.19
N ASN A 46 -2.65 -11.84 -2.00
CA ASN A 46 -2.58 -10.52 -1.40
C ASN A 46 -1.52 -9.65 -2.11
N PRO A 47 -1.91 -8.81 -3.07
CA PRO A 47 -0.97 -7.97 -3.82
C PRO A 47 -0.09 -7.08 -2.95
N ALA A 48 -0.57 -6.66 -1.77
CA ALA A 48 0.22 -5.84 -0.84
C ALA A 48 1.46 -6.58 -0.28
N TYR A 49 1.48 -7.91 -0.35
CA TYR A 49 2.62 -8.72 0.07
C TYR A 49 3.84 -8.54 -0.86
N ALA A 50 3.65 -8.03 -2.09
CA ALA A 50 4.75 -7.72 -2.99
C ALA A 50 5.78 -6.78 -2.34
N THR A 51 5.31 -5.79 -1.58
CA THR A 51 6.16 -4.86 -0.85
C THR A 51 7.08 -5.57 0.15
N VAL A 52 6.60 -6.59 0.85
CA VAL A 52 7.41 -7.37 1.81
C VAL A 52 8.56 -8.07 1.08
N ILE A 53 8.25 -8.71 -0.06
CA ILE A 53 9.24 -9.44 -0.86
C ILE A 53 10.25 -8.47 -1.47
N ILE A 54 9.79 -7.35 -2.02
CA ILE A 54 10.66 -6.32 -2.61
C ILE A 54 11.64 -5.81 -1.55
N LEU A 55 11.13 -5.37 -0.39
CA LEU A 55 11.96 -4.86 0.70
C LEU A 55 13.00 -5.88 1.17
N ALA A 56 12.61 -7.15 1.32
CA ALA A 56 13.54 -8.22 1.66
C ALA A 56 14.69 -8.36 0.64
N ARG A 57 14.39 -8.20 -0.66
CA ARG A 57 15.39 -8.36 -1.73
C ARG A 57 16.35 -7.18 -1.87
N VAL A 58 15.90 -5.98 -1.52
CA VAL A 58 16.68 -4.74 -1.72
C VAL A 58 17.41 -4.30 -0.46
N ILE A 59 17.02 -4.76 0.73
CA ILE A 59 17.77 -4.53 1.95
C ILE A 59 18.94 -5.53 1.98
N THR A 60 20.15 -5.02 1.80
CA THR A 60 21.39 -5.83 1.74
C THR A 60 22.02 -6.02 3.12
N GLN A 61 21.61 -5.24 4.11
CA GLN A 61 22.09 -5.39 5.49
C GLN A 61 21.09 -4.78 6.48
N LEU A 62 20.92 -5.42 7.64
CA LEU A 62 20.21 -4.86 8.79
C LEU A 62 20.94 -5.23 10.10
N GLY A 63 21.76 -4.31 10.60
CA GLY A 63 22.68 -4.57 11.71
C GLY A 63 23.64 -5.72 11.37
N ALA A 64 23.60 -6.80 12.16
CA ALA A 64 24.38 -8.00 11.93
C ALA A 64 23.73 -9.00 10.94
N ILE A 65 22.53 -8.70 10.42
CA ILE A 65 21.82 -9.56 9.47
C ILE A 65 22.28 -9.21 8.05
N GLU A 66 22.96 -10.13 7.38
CA GLU A 66 23.46 -9.96 6.00
C GLU A 66 22.42 -10.37 4.94
N GLU A 67 21.48 -11.24 5.29
CA GLU A 67 20.40 -11.67 4.39
C GLU A 67 19.03 -11.41 5.02
N VAL A 68 18.34 -10.38 4.53
CA VAL A 68 17.02 -10.01 5.04
C VAL A 68 15.96 -10.83 4.31
N SER A 69 15.45 -11.87 4.98
CA SER A 69 14.34 -12.67 4.43
C SER A 69 12.99 -11.95 4.54
N PRO A 70 11.97 -12.34 3.75
CA PRO A 70 10.61 -11.82 3.92
C PRO A 70 10.07 -11.95 5.35
N ARG A 71 10.47 -13.01 6.07
CA ARG A 71 10.06 -13.24 7.46
C ARG A 71 10.61 -12.19 8.43
N VAL A 72 11.80 -11.65 8.16
CA VAL A 72 12.35 -10.54 8.96
C VAL A 72 11.49 -9.29 8.75
N VAL A 73 11.14 -8.98 7.50
CA VAL A 73 10.32 -7.81 7.15
C VAL A 73 8.89 -7.93 7.70
N GLU A 74 8.31 -9.12 7.72
CA GLU A 74 7.01 -9.40 8.36
C GLU A 74 7.00 -9.06 9.86
N CYS A 75 8.14 -9.14 10.52
CA CYS A 75 8.29 -8.87 11.94
C CYS A 75 8.64 -7.41 12.27
N PHE A 76 8.70 -6.53 11.27
CA PHE A 76 8.89 -5.11 11.53
C PHE A 76 7.65 -4.48 12.17
N PHE A 77 7.87 -3.48 13.01
CA PHE A 77 6.78 -2.62 13.44
C PHE A 77 6.15 -1.93 12.23
N ALA A 78 4.83 -1.67 12.28
CA ALA A 78 4.12 -1.02 11.19
C ALA A 78 4.73 0.34 10.80
N CYS A 79 5.26 1.10 11.76
CA CYS A 79 5.95 2.37 11.50
C CYS A 79 7.27 2.18 10.74
N ASP A 80 8.00 1.10 11.01
CA ASP A 80 9.27 0.79 10.36
C ASP A 80 9.04 0.29 8.93
N LEU A 81 8.00 -0.54 8.73
CA LEU A 81 7.58 -0.96 7.40
C LEU A 81 7.15 0.25 6.55
N SER A 82 6.35 1.15 7.12
CA SER A 82 5.92 2.39 6.44
C SER A 82 7.11 3.31 6.10
N TYR A 83 8.05 3.46 7.04
CA TYR A 83 9.28 4.21 6.79
C TYR A 83 10.07 3.64 5.60
N LEU A 84 10.27 2.32 5.57
CA LEU A 84 11.00 1.64 4.49
C LEU A 84 10.29 1.73 3.14
N GLN A 85 8.95 1.67 3.12
CA GLN A 85 8.19 1.88 1.88
C GLN A 85 8.43 3.27 1.29
N THR A 86 8.42 4.31 2.14
CA THR A 86 8.70 5.68 1.70
C THR A 86 10.16 5.83 1.27
N PHE A 87 11.09 5.28 2.04
CA PHE A 87 12.51 5.29 1.69
C PHE A 87 12.80 4.60 0.36
N TYR A 88 12.16 3.45 0.12
CA TYR A 88 12.25 2.72 -1.14
C TYR A 88 11.80 3.56 -2.34
N ARG A 89 10.66 4.25 -2.23
CA ARG A 89 10.17 5.14 -3.30
C ARG A 89 11.12 6.30 -3.55
N GLN A 90 11.65 6.91 -2.49
CA GLN A 90 12.59 8.01 -2.60
C GLN A 90 13.89 7.59 -3.29
N VAL A 91 14.47 6.46 -2.88
CA VAL A 91 15.74 5.95 -3.42
C VAL A 91 15.61 5.53 -4.88
N ASN A 92 14.45 5.00 -5.29
CA ASN A 92 14.19 4.58 -6.67
C ASN A 92 13.49 5.66 -7.51
N GLU A 93 13.47 6.92 -7.05
CA GLU A 93 12.89 8.07 -7.76
C GLU A 93 11.43 7.85 -8.22
N LEU A 94 10.68 7.02 -7.47
CA LEU A 94 9.28 6.72 -7.75
C LEU A 94 8.33 7.82 -7.26
N GLU A 95 8.83 8.75 -6.45
CA GLU A 95 8.12 9.98 -6.16
C GLU A 95 8.40 10.97 -7.28
N THR A 96 7.44 11.12 -8.19
CA THR A 96 7.42 12.28 -9.07
C THR A 96 7.41 13.51 -8.18
N PRO A 97 8.36 14.46 -8.32
CA PRO A 97 8.19 15.75 -7.68
C PRO A 97 6.87 16.28 -8.21
N VAL A 98 5.87 16.41 -7.33
CA VAL A 98 4.71 17.23 -7.63
C VAL A 98 5.33 18.59 -7.91
N SER A 99 5.46 18.93 -9.19
CA SER A 99 5.62 20.30 -9.62
C SER A 99 4.37 20.99 -9.14
N THR A 100 4.39 21.48 -7.90
CA THR A 100 3.44 22.43 -7.36
C THR A 100 3.66 23.70 -8.16
N GLY A 101 3.19 23.70 -9.40
CA GLY A 101 3.02 24.87 -10.20
C GLY A 101 2.14 25.79 -9.40
N SER A 102 2.73 26.89 -8.95
CA SER A 102 2.06 28.13 -8.60
C SER A 102 0.81 28.29 -9.46
N VAL A 103 -0.35 27.91 -8.94
CA VAL A 103 -1.63 28.42 -9.44
C VAL A 103 -1.66 29.87 -8.99
N SER A 104 -1.10 30.75 -9.83
CA SER A 104 -1.33 32.17 -9.72
C SER A 104 -2.84 32.36 -9.78
N ALA A 105 -3.41 32.77 -8.65
CA ALA A 105 -4.79 33.22 -8.56
C ALA A 105 -4.89 34.53 -9.34
N ASP A 106 -5.11 34.43 -10.65
CA ASP A 106 -5.67 35.56 -11.39
C ASP A 106 -6.41 35.08 -12.63
N SER A 107 -7.51 35.77 -12.94
CA SER A 107 -8.44 35.55 -14.06
C SER A 107 -9.61 34.59 -13.80
N VAL A 108 -10.56 35.06 -12.98
CA VAL A 108 -11.98 34.79 -13.24
C VAL A 108 -12.42 35.67 -14.40
N PRO A 109 -13.12 35.14 -15.42
CA PRO A 109 -14.20 35.91 -16.02
C PRO A 109 -15.55 35.23 -15.87
N ALA A 110 -16.53 36.12 -15.74
CA ALA A 110 -17.90 35.91 -15.36
C ALA A 110 -18.70 34.97 -16.29
N ALA A 111 -19.70 34.35 -15.66
CA ALA A 111 -20.72 33.49 -16.23
C ALA A 111 -21.50 34.13 -17.40
N THR A 112 -21.76 33.33 -18.43
CA THR A 112 -22.88 33.54 -19.35
C THR A 112 -23.92 32.46 -19.07
N VAL A 113 -25.05 32.89 -18.52
CA VAL A 113 -26.28 32.11 -18.37
C VAL A 113 -26.93 31.95 -19.74
N THR A 114 -27.17 30.72 -20.17
CA THR A 114 -28.17 30.41 -21.21
C THR A 114 -29.15 29.39 -20.64
N LYS A 115 -30.42 29.78 -20.60
CA LYS A 115 -31.58 28.97 -20.17
C LYS A 115 -32.09 28.15 -21.36
N GLU A 116 -32.25 26.84 -21.18
CA GLU A 116 -33.21 25.99 -21.91
C GLU A 116 -33.70 24.92 -20.90
N SER A 117 -34.87 25.12 -20.29
CA SER A 117 -36.18 24.58 -20.70
C SER A 117 -36.39 23.09 -20.38
N VAL A 118 -36.92 22.83 -19.18
CA VAL A 118 -38.15 22.04 -18.86
C VAL A 118 -38.52 20.99 -19.92
N SER A 119 -38.61 19.68 -19.61
CA SER A 119 -39.75 19.05 -18.90
C SER A 119 -39.55 17.52 -18.73
N PRO A 120 -40.48 16.73 -18.15
CA PRO A 120 -40.26 15.98 -16.91
C PRO A 120 -40.32 14.45 -17.10
N ASN A 121 -39.86 13.67 -16.12
CA ASN A 121 -40.41 12.31 -15.97
C ASN A 121 -40.35 11.79 -14.53
N MET A 122 -41.54 11.52 -14.00
CA MET A 122 -41.84 10.46 -13.03
C MET A 122 -43.19 9.91 -13.49
N PRO A 123 -43.49 8.60 -13.34
CA PRO A 123 -43.62 8.06 -11.99
C PRO A 123 -43.20 6.59 -11.76
N LYS A 124 -42.86 6.33 -10.49
CA LYS A 124 -43.23 5.18 -9.64
C LYS A 124 -42.70 3.78 -9.97
N THR A 125 -42.00 3.19 -9.01
CA THR A 125 -42.41 1.89 -8.46
C THR A 125 -41.99 1.80 -7.00
N ASP A 126 -42.80 1.07 -6.24
CA ASP A 126 -43.14 1.31 -4.85
C ASP A 126 -42.10 0.86 -3.81
N ALA A 127 -42.25 1.46 -2.63
CA ALA A 127 -41.55 1.12 -1.42
C ALA A 127 -41.98 -0.26 -0.88
N GLU A 128 -40.99 -0.97 -0.34
CA GLU A 128 -41.00 -1.55 1.00
C GLU A 128 -42.18 -2.45 1.41
N GLU A 129 -41.94 -3.77 1.45
CA GLU A 129 -42.48 -4.61 2.53
C GLU A 129 -41.58 -5.82 2.82
N VAL A 130 -40.92 -5.80 3.97
CA VAL A 130 -40.43 -6.97 4.73
C VAL A 130 -41.20 -6.84 6.05
N PRO A 131 -41.96 -7.84 6.55
CA PRO A 131 -41.36 -9.08 7.06
C PRO A 131 -42.29 -10.33 7.13
N ALA A 132 -41.71 -11.52 7.34
CA ALA A 132 -42.26 -12.49 8.30
C ALA A 132 -41.29 -13.67 8.51
N SER A 133 -40.89 -13.82 9.76
CA SER A 133 -40.23 -15.00 10.33
C SER A 133 -41.11 -16.24 10.18
N VAL A 134 -40.60 -17.33 9.61
CA VAL A 134 -41.14 -18.68 9.82
C VAL A 134 -39.98 -19.63 10.08
N ARG A 135 -39.92 -20.08 11.33
CA ARG A 135 -39.16 -21.24 11.80
C ARG A 135 -39.68 -22.50 11.10
N GLN A 136 -38.77 -23.33 10.59
CA GLN A 136 -38.96 -24.78 10.42
C GLN A 136 -37.60 -25.42 10.76
N GLU A 137 -37.41 -25.82 12.02
CA GLU A 137 -37.57 -27.20 12.50
C GLU A 137 -36.77 -28.22 11.67
N SER A 138 -35.56 -28.50 12.14
CA SER A 138 -34.80 -29.70 11.77
C SER A 138 -35.44 -30.92 12.41
N PRO A 139 -35.72 -32.01 11.67
CA PRO A 139 -35.90 -33.31 12.30
C PRO A 139 -34.53 -33.97 12.48
N ALA A 140 -34.23 -34.29 13.74
CA ALA A 140 -33.25 -35.31 14.09
C ALA A 140 -33.80 -36.70 13.76
N LEU A 141 -32.95 -37.59 13.25
CA LEU A 141 -32.98 -39.07 13.25
C LEU A 141 -31.96 -39.51 12.19
N MET A 142 -31.06 -40.48 12.37
CA MET A 142 -30.87 -41.52 13.38
C MET A 142 -29.44 -42.04 13.22
#